data_AF-A0A959Z5Z9-F1
#
_entry.id   AF-A0A959Z5Z9-F1
#
_cell.length_a   1.000
_cell.length_b   1.000
_cell.length_c   1.000
_cell.angle_alpha   90.00
_cell.angle_beta   90.00
_cell.angle_gamma   90.00
#
_symmetry.space_group_name_H-M   'P 1'
#
loop_
_entity.id
_entity.type
_entity.pdbx_description
1 polymer ?
#
loop_
_entity_poly.entity_id
_entity_poly.type
_entity_poly.pdbx_seq_one_letter_code
_entity_poly.pdbx_strand_id
1 'polypeptide(L)' 'MAILQKKNKREKGLEAINNHKGKRQVYETYKKQNPEMAEAYIDFHAKQPDATYIVWDKDKNRFTS' A
#
# COMPACT_ATOMS: atom_id res chain seq x y z
N MET A 1 9.00 14.75 15.60
CA MET A 1 8.72 13.32 15.90
C MET A 1 7.82 12.64 14.87
N ALA A 2 6.76 13.26 14.33
CA ALA A 2 5.81 12.59 13.41
C ALA A 2 6.39 12.17 12.04
N ILE A 3 7.40 12.87 11.53
CA ILE A 3 8.00 12.62 10.21
C ILE A 3 8.77 11.28 10.17
N LEU A 4 9.45 10.93 11.27
CA LEU A 4 10.18 9.64 11.37
C LEU A 4 9.23 8.44 11.36
N GLN A 5 8.07 8.53 12.03
CA GLN A 5 7.10 7.44 12.04
C GLN A 5 6.48 7.18 10.67
N LYS A 6 6.27 8.24 9.87
CA LYS A 6 5.77 8.11 8.48
C LYS A 6 6.79 7.40 7.58
N LYS A 7 8.09 7.73 7.69
CA LYS A 7 9.15 7.04 6.92
C LYS A 7 9.18 5.54 7.21
N ASN A 8 9.20 5.16 8.48
CA ASN A 8 9.24 3.73 8.89
C ASN A 8 8.02 2.94 8.41
N LYS A 9 6.81 3.54 8.41
CA LYS A 9 5.61 2.86 7.90
C LYS A 9 5.69 2.64 6.39
N ARG A 10 6.11 3.66 5.65
CA ARG A 10 6.24 3.59 4.19
C ARG A 10 7.26 2.53 3.76
N GLU A 11 8.40 2.46 4.44
CA GLU A 11 9.43 1.45 4.16
C GLU A 11 8.93 0.04 4.41
N LYS A 12 8.23 -0.21 5.54
CA LYS A 12 7.60 -1.51 5.82
C LYS A 12 6.56 -1.91 4.78
N GLY A 13 5.70 -0.98 4.37
CA GLY A 13 4.70 -1.24 3.32
C GLY A 13 5.35 -1.56 1.97
N LEU A 14 6.40 -0.83 1.60
CA LEU A 14 7.17 -1.11 0.39
C LEU A 14 7.91 -2.44 0.45
N GLU A 15 8.47 -2.80 1.59
CA GLU A 15 9.09 -4.10 1.81
C GLU A 15 8.09 -5.24 1.62
N ALA A 16 6.90 -5.15 2.25
CA ALA A 16 5.82 -6.13 2.08
C ALA A 16 5.34 -6.24 0.62
N ILE A 17 5.24 -5.11 -0.08
CA ILE A 17 4.89 -5.07 -1.50
C ILE A 17 5.98 -5.70 -2.37
N ASN A 18 7.25 -5.37 -2.12
CA ASN A 18 8.39 -5.83 -2.92
C ASN A 18 8.67 -7.32 -2.72
N ASN A 19 8.42 -7.85 -1.52
CA ASN A 19 8.57 -9.27 -1.21
C ASN A 19 7.53 -10.15 -1.91
N HIS A 20 6.44 -9.58 -2.44
CA HIS A 20 5.39 -10.34 -3.13
C HIS A 20 5.16 -9.85 -4.56
N LYS A 21 5.54 -10.67 -5.56
CA LYS A 21 5.48 -10.31 -6.99
C LYS A 21 4.12 -9.74 -7.42
N GLY A 22 3.02 -10.35 -6.96
CA GLY A 22 1.67 -9.87 -7.27
C GLY A 22 1.37 -8.49 -6.66
N LYS A 23 1.81 -8.25 -5.42
CA LYS A 23 1.60 -6.95 -4.75
C LYS A 23 2.41 -5.86 -5.46
N ARG A 24 3.65 -6.19 -5.88
CA ARG A 24 4.50 -5.29 -6.66
C ARG A 24 3.89 -4.90 -8.00
N GLN A 25 3.36 -5.86 -8.78
CA GLN A 25 2.71 -5.55 -10.07
C GLN A 25 1.50 -4.63 -9.90
N VAL A 26 0.68 -4.87 -8.88
CA VAL A 26 -0.47 -4.02 -8.54
C VAL A 26 -0.01 -2.61 -8.15
N TYR A 27 0.99 -2.50 -7.29
CA TYR A 27 1.57 -1.21 -6.90
C TYR A 27 2.15 -0.44 -8.09
N GLU A 28 2.89 -1.09 -8.99
CA GLU A 28 3.44 -0.45 -10.19
C GLU A 28 2.32 0.00 -11.15
N THR A 29 1.22 -0.76 -11.23
CA THR A 29 0.03 -0.38 -12.00
C THR A 29 -0.63 0.87 -11.41
N TYR A 30 -0.87 0.88 -10.09
CA TYR A 30 -1.44 2.04 -9.41
C TYR A 30 -0.51 3.25 -9.53
N LYS A 31 0.81 3.08 -9.39
CA LYS A 31 1.77 4.18 -9.54
C LYS A 31 1.68 4.87 -10.91
N LYS A 32 1.33 4.13 -11.97
CA LYS A 32 1.15 4.66 -13.32
C LYS A 32 -0.23 5.29 -13.54
N GLN A 33 -1.28 4.70 -12.97
CA GLN A 33 -2.67 5.10 -13.23
C GLN A 33 -3.22 6.11 -12.22
N ASN A 34 -2.92 5.91 -10.94
CA ASN A 34 -3.38 6.71 -9.83
C ASN A 34 -2.34 6.71 -8.68
N PRO A 35 -1.45 7.71 -8.64
CA PRO A 35 -0.43 7.82 -7.60
C PRO A 35 -0.98 7.85 -6.16
N GLU A 36 -2.16 8.44 -5.94
CA GLU A 36 -2.79 8.48 -4.61
C GLU A 36 -3.20 7.08 -4.15
N MET A 37 -3.76 6.28 -5.06
CA MET A 37 -4.08 4.88 -4.79
C MET A 37 -2.82 4.07 -4.49
N ALA A 38 -1.70 4.38 -5.15
CA ALA A 38 -0.42 3.74 -4.87
C ALA A 38 0.10 4.07 -3.46
N GLU A 39 -0.06 5.31 -2.99
CA GLU A 39 0.28 5.68 -1.60
C GLU A 39 -0.62 4.98 -0.58
N ALA A 40 -1.94 4.97 -0.81
CA ALA A 40 -2.88 4.27 0.05
C ALA A 40 -2.59 2.76 0.12
N TYR A 41 -2.06 2.18 -0.96
CA TYR A 41 -1.69 0.77 -1.04
C TYR A 41 -0.47 0.45 -0.18
N ILE A 42 0.53 1.33 -0.16
CA ILE A 42 1.67 1.21 0.75
C ILE A 42 1.20 1.30 2.20
N ASP A 43 0.35 2.29 2.51
CA ASP A 43 -0.16 2.49 3.86
C ASP A 43 -1.02 1.32 4.35
N PHE A 44 -1.75 0.67 3.44
CA PHE A 44 -2.50 -0.54 3.74
C PHE A 44 -1.57 -1.70 4.09
N HIS A 45 -0.59 -2.02 3.24
CA HIS A 45 0.36 -3.12 3.50
C HIS A 45 1.30 -2.84 4.68
N ALA A 46 1.56 -1.57 5.00
CA ALA A 46 2.29 -1.20 6.21
C ALA A 46 1.51 -1.53 7.50
N LYS A 47 0.17 -1.54 7.43
CA LYS A 47 -0.72 -1.88 8.56
C LYS A 47 -1.11 -3.36 8.57
N GLN A 48 -1.28 -3.94 7.38
CA GLN A 48 -1.73 -5.32 7.19
C GLN A 48 -0.83 -6.04 6.15
N PRO A 49 0.40 -6.42 6.53
CA PRO A 49 1.36 -7.01 5.61
C PRO A 49 0.88 -8.37 5.05
N ASP A 50 0.07 -9.10 5.81
CA ASP A 50 -0.42 -10.45 5.47
C ASP A 50 -1.79 -10.44 4.78
N ALA A 51 -2.34 -9.26 4.48
CA ALA A 51 -3.61 -9.15 3.78
C ALA A 51 -3.51 -9.82 2.40
N THR A 52 -4.39 -10.80 2.20
CA THR A 52 -4.47 -11.64 0.99
C THR A 52 -5.57 -11.14 0.04
N TYR A 53 -6.70 -10.72 0.61
CA TYR A 53 -7.80 -10.11 -0.12
C TYR A 53 -7.76 -8.60 0.11
N ILE A 54 -7.85 -7.84 -0.98
CA ILE A 54 -7.73 -6.39 -0.93
C ILE A 54 -8.70 -5.81 -1.94
N VAL A 55 -9.67 -5.04 -1.47
CA VAL A 55 -10.64 -4.34 -2.31
C VAL A 55 -10.49 -2.85 -2.10
N TRP A 56 -10.41 -2.10 -3.20
CA TRP A 56 -10.46 -0.64 -3.16
C TRP A 56 -11.90 -0.17 -2.98
N ASP A 57 -12.20 0.42 -1.83
CA ASP A 57 -13.46 1.10 -1.53
C ASP A 57 -13.39 2.51 -2.14
N LYS A 58 -14.12 2.72 -3.24
CA LYS A 58 -14.15 4.01 -3.96
C LYS A 58 -14.88 5.10 -3.18
N ASP A 59 -15.85 4.74 -2.34
CA ASP A 59 -16.62 5.70 -1.56
C ASP A 59 -15.79 6.25 -0.40
N LYS A 60 -14.91 5.40 0.17
CA LYS A 60 -14.06 5.75 1.31
C LYS A 60 -12.61 6.05 0.95
N ASN A 61 -12.24 5.97 -0.33
CA ASN A 61 -10.88 6.14 -0.85
C ASN A 61 -9.82 5.36 -0.04
N ARG A 62 -10.09 4.09 0.25
CA ARG A 62 -9.19 3.25 1.05
C ARG A 62 -9.27 1.78 0.67
N PHE A 63 -8.21 1.04 0.98
CA PHE A 63 -8.22 -0.42 0.88
C PHE A 63 -8.90 -1.06 2.09
N THR A 64 -9.67 -2.12 1.82
CA THR A 64 -10.32 -2.97 2.81
C THR A 64 -9.88 -4.42 2.59
N SER A 65 -9.63 -5.13 3.69
CA SER A 65 -9.32 -6.57 3.74
C SER A 65 -10.59 -7.39 3.86
#